data_AF-A0AB73BZQ7-F1
#
_entry.id   AF-A0AB73BZQ7-F1
#
_cell.length_a   1.000
_cell.length_b   1.000
_cell.length_c   1.000
_cell.angle_alpha   90.00
_cell.angle_beta   90.00
_cell.angle_gamma   90.00
#
_symmetry.space_group_name_H-M   'P 1'
#
loop_
_entity.id
_entity.type
_entity.pdbx_description
1 polymer ?
#
loop_
_entity_poly.entity_id
_entity_poly.type
_entity_poly.pdbx_seq_one_letter_code
_entity_poly.pdbx_strand_id
1 'polypeptide(L)'
;YKYKPISGEITSKYEDVKTYRYNATINPGPLAEGKNPPVNNFYGGMYNDASNEGGVFVRIGDETYPYGSWYTKLPKNSEVQARIDLAIKKWWVNPNGEIRITEYGTDKSILDTLYYIEFPKGIPKYKGPVGYQGGLFLGGLNQEQYFIPNSKDFGEVIKSCPIK
;
A
#
# COMPACT_ATOMS: atom_id res chain seq x y z
N TYR A 1 -26.36 -35.13 -11.60
CA TYR A 1 -26.84 -33.78 -11.22
C TYR A 1 -26.59 -32.83 -12.38
N LYS A 2 -27.65 -32.25 -12.98
CA LYS A 2 -27.53 -31.25 -14.04
C LYS A 2 -27.42 -29.87 -13.39
N TYR A 3 -26.35 -29.14 -13.72
CA TYR A 3 -26.15 -27.75 -13.27
C TYR A 3 -27.33 -26.89 -13.77
N LYS A 4 -28.05 -26.23 -12.85
CA LYS A 4 -28.95 -25.13 -13.20
C LYS A 4 -28.10 -23.87 -13.36
N PRO A 5 -28.13 -23.18 -14.50
CA PRO A 5 -27.47 -21.88 -14.61
C PRO A 5 -28.16 -20.90 -13.65
N ILE A 6 -27.38 -20.23 -12.82
CA ILE A 6 -27.85 -19.15 -11.96
C ILE A 6 -28.19 -17.99 -12.89
N SER A 7 -29.48 -17.66 -13.04
CA SER A 7 -29.90 -16.48 -13.81
C SER A 7 -29.82 -15.24 -12.91
N GLY A 8 -28.72 -14.52 -13.05
CA GLY A 8 -28.47 -13.20 -12.51
C GLY A 8 -27.20 -12.67 -13.17
N GLU A 9 -27.12 -11.38 -13.48
CA GLU A 9 -25.85 -10.78 -13.87
C GLU A 9 -24.86 -10.98 -12.71
N ILE A 10 -23.90 -11.88 -12.89
CA ILE A 10 -22.80 -12.06 -11.95
C ILE A 10 -21.86 -10.88 -12.16
N THR A 11 -22.10 -9.80 -11.42
CA THR A 11 -21.13 -8.71 -11.30
C THR A 11 -20.10 -9.13 -10.25
N SER A 12 -18.82 -9.15 -10.64
CA SER A 12 -17.73 -9.38 -9.70
C SER A 12 -17.79 -8.31 -8.60
N LYS A 13 -17.61 -8.71 -7.33
CA LYS A 13 -17.45 -7.76 -6.21
C LYS A 13 -16.18 -6.92 -6.34
N TYR A 14 -15.25 -7.37 -7.16
CA TYR A 14 -13.96 -6.73 -7.39
C TYR A 14 -13.90 -6.23 -8.82
N GLU A 15 -13.22 -5.12 -9.04
CA GLU A 15 -12.84 -4.73 -10.40
C GLU A 15 -12.13 -5.91 -11.07
N ASP A 16 -12.51 -6.22 -12.30
CA ASP A 16 -11.89 -7.30 -13.08
C ASP A 16 -10.38 -7.02 -13.15
N VAL A 17 -9.54 -8.04 -13.05
CA VAL A 17 -8.08 -7.94 -13.25
C VAL A 17 -7.75 -7.18 -14.54
N LYS A 18 -8.65 -7.24 -15.54
CA LYS A 18 -8.57 -6.48 -16.80
C LYS A 18 -8.63 -4.96 -16.67
N THR A 19 -9.02 -4.41 -15.51
CA THR A 19 -9.08 -2.95 -15.25
C THR A 19 -7.71 -2.36 -14.91
N TYR A 20 -6.73 -3.20 -14.57
CA TYR A 20 -5.37 -2.75 -14.26
C TYR A 20 -4.48 -2.82 -15.50
N ARG A 21 -3.93 -1.66 -15.88
CA ARG A 21 -2.98 -1.52 -16.98
C ARG A 21 -1.72 -2.34 -16.72
N TYR A 22 -1.25 -2.37 -15.48
CA TYR A 22 -0.06 -3.12 -15.08
C TYR A 22 -0.43 -4.27 -14.13
N ASN A 23 0.25 -5.40 -14.28
CA ASN A 23 0.13 -6.60 -13.45
C ASN A 23 1.40 -7.45 -13.55
N ALA A 24 1.71 -8.26 -12.54
CA ALA A 24 2.96 -9.01 -12.47
C ALA A 24 3.16 -10.05 -13.61
N THR A 25 2.09 -10.52 -14.25
CA THR A 25 2.15 -11.65 -15.19
C THR A 25 2.36 -11.21 -16.64
N ILE A 26 1.61 -10.21 -17.09
CA ILE A 26 1.51 -9.85 -18.52
C ILE A 26 2.15 -8.49 -18.81
N ASN A 27 2.04 -7.55 -17.88
CA ASN A 27 2.55 -6.19 -18.06
C ASN A 27 3.06 -5.63 -16.72
N PRO A 28 4.23 -6.06 -16.23
CA PRO A 28 4.72 -5.71 -14.91
C PRO A 28 5.01 -4.21 -14.74
N GLY A 29 5.20 -3.49 -15.85
CA GLY A 29 5.35 -2.04 -15.90
C GLY A 29 6.59 -1.53 -15.16
N PRO A 30 6.68 -0.21 -14.93
CA PRO A 30 7.87 0.44 -14.39
C PRO A 30 8.19 0.08 -12.93
N LEU A 31 7.19 -0.37 -12.15
CA LEU A 31 7.39 -0.68 -10.72
C LEU A 31 8.00 -2.06 -10.45
N ALA A 32 8.34 -2.82 -11.48
CA ALA A 32 8.90 -4.18 -11.36
C ALA A 32 10.44 -4.23 -11.39
N GLU A 33 11.10 -3.10 -11.63
CA GLU A 33 12.55 -3.03 -11.75
C GLU A 33 13.25 -2.96 -10.39
N GLY A 34 14.43 -3.58 -10.29
CA GLY A 34 15.30 -3.52 -9.11
C GLY A 34 15.11 -4.66 -8.10
N LYS A 35 15.84 -4.56 -6.97
CA LYS A 35 15.78 -5.53 -5.86
C LYS A 35 14.65 -5.14 -4.91
N ASN A 36 13.72 -6.06 -4.65
CA ASN A 36 12.47 -5.80 -3.90
C ASN A 36 11.62 -4.68 -4.53
N PRO A 37 11.18 -4.88 -5.79
CA PRO A 37 10.47 -3.86 -6.53
C PRO A 37 9.12 -3.49 -5.86
N PRO A 38 8.68 -2.22 -5.94
CA PRO A 38 7.42 -1.76 -5.33
C PRO A 38 6.19 -2.55 -5.78
N VAL A 39 6.20 -3.12 -7.00
CA VAL A 39 5.12 -3.96 -7.52
C VAL A 39 4.72 -5.11 -6.58
N ASN A 40 5.66 -5.63 -5.78
CA ASN A 40 5.41 -6.74 -4.86
C ASN A 40 4.43 -6.39 -3.73
N ASN A 41 4.23 -5.11 -3.45
CA ASN A 41 3.30 -4.66 -2.44
C ASN A 41 1.88 -4.49 -2.98
N PHE A 42 1.67 -4.56 -4.30
CA PHE A 42 0.35 -4.57 -4.92
C PHE A 42 -0.17 -6.00 -5.09
N TYR A 43 -1.47 -6.21 -4.92
CA TYR A 43 -2.09 -7.52 -5.08
C TYR A 43 -1.89 -8.03 -6.50
N GLY A 44 -1.19 -9.15 -6.67
CA GLY A 44 -0.83 -9.67 -8.00
C GLY A 44 0.00 -8.70 -8.86
N GLY A 45 0.66 -7.72 -8.22
CA GLY A 45 1.34 -6.63 -8.91
C GLY A 45 0.41 -5.72 -9.70
N MET A 46 -0.88 -5.68 -9.38
CA MET A 46 -1.88 -4.91 -10.11
C MET A 46 -1.84 -3.44 -9.71
N TYR A 47 -1.58 -2.56 -10.68
CA TYR A 47 -1.60 -1.11 -10.44
C TYR A 47 -1.86 -0.33 -11.72
N ASN A 48 -2.22 0.95 -11.53
CA ASN A 48 -2.45 1.94 -12.57
C ASN A 48 -1.62 3.20 -12.29
N ASP A 49 -1.37 3.98 -13.34
CA ASP A 49 -0.88 5.34 -13.18
C ASP A 49 -1.96 6.20 -12.50
N ALA A 50 -1.53 7.02 -11.55
CA ALA A 50 -2.37 7.93 -10.79
C ALA A 50 -1.77 9.35 -10.76
N SER A 51 -0.94 9.68 -11.74
CA SER A 51 -0.25 10.98 -11.82
C SER A 51 -1.24 12.15 -11.96
N ASN A 52 -2.41 11.90 -12.57
CA ASN A 52 -3.48 12.86 -12.75
C ASN A 52 -4.30 13.14 -11.46
N GLU A 53 -4.10 12.38 -10.40
CA GLU A 53 -4.80 12.56 -9.13
C GLU A 53 -4.00 13.50 -8.22
N GLY A 54 -4.67 14.43 -7.56
CA GLY A 54 -4.06 15.31 -6.54
C GLY A 54 -4.79 15.15 -5.20
N GLY A 55 -4.57 16.10 -4.30
CA GLY A 55 -5.32 16.19 -3.05
C GLY A 55 -4.55 15.66 -1.84
N VAL A 56 -5.28 15.51 -0.75
CA VAL A 56 -4.80 14.91 0.49
C VAL A 56 -4.64 13.40 0.34
N PHE A 57 -3.51 12.90 0.84
CA PHE A 57 -3.20 11.51 1.05
C PHE A 57 -2.81 11.29 2.51
N VAL A 58 -3.05 10.08 3.00
CA VAL A 58 -2.84 9.71 4.39
C VAL A 58 -1.71 8.70 4.48
N ARG A 59 -0.82 8.89 5.45
CA ARG A 59 0.21 7.92 5.82
C ARG A 59 0.16 7.67 7.31
N ILE A 60 0.21 6.41 7.70
CA ILE A 60 0.52 5.99 9.07
C ILE A 60 2.00 5.64 9.15
N GLY A 61 2.70 6.14 10.15
CA GLY A 61 4.14 5.95 10.30
C GLY A 61 4.66 6.42 11.65
N ASP A 62 5.99 6.53 11.70
CA ASP A 62 6.77 7.06 12.82
C ASP A 62 6.66 8.58 12.93
N GLU A 63 6.50 9.11 14.14
CA GLU A 63 6.39 10.55 14.45
C GLU A 63 7.56 11.41 13.96
N THR A 64 8.73 10.82 13.77
CA THR A 64 9.98 11.47 13.35
C THR A 64 10.03 11.67 11.83
N TYR A 65 9.38 10.78 11.07
CA TYR A 65 9.51 10.71 9.63
C TYR A 65 8.14 10.82 8.96
N PRO A 66 7.68 12.04 8.62
CA PRO A 66 6.36 12.25 8.03
C PRO A 66 6.20 11.61 6.64
N TYR A 67 7.29 11.53 5.88
CA TYR A 67 7.29 11.04 4.51
C TYR A 67 7.64 9.54 4.42
N GLY A 68 7.13 8.90 3.39
CA GLY A 68 7.45 7.53 2.99
C GLY A 68 7.03 7.31 1.56
N SER A 69 6.95 6.07 1.10
CA SER A 69 6.53 5.80 -0.29
C SER A 69 5.10 5.30 -0.43
N TRP A 70 4.43 4.96 0.67
CA TRP A 70 3.13 4.30 0.67
C TRP A 70 2.07 5.15 1.39
N TYR A 71 0.93 5.33 0.73
CA TYR A 71 -0.15 6.22 1.14
C TYR A 71 -1.51 5.62 0.86
N THR A 72 -2.55 6.17 1.49
CA THR A 72 -3.96 5.87 1.22
C THR A 72 -4.76 7.15 1.04
N LYS A 73 -5.99 7.06 0.54
CA LYS A 73 -6.93 8.19 0.58
C LYS A 73 -7.72 8.26 1.90
N LEU A 74 -7.87 7.12 2.57
CA LEU A 74 -8.63 7.00 3.82
C LEU A 74 -7.71 6.61 4.98
N PRO A 75 -7.84 7.26 6.16
CA PRO A 75 -6.99 6.97 7.31
C PRO A 75 -7.28 5.58 7.90
N LYS A 76 -6.23 4.97 8.47
CA LYS A 76 -6.32 3.80 9.35
C LYS A 76 -6.03 4.27 10.78
N ASN A 77 -7.05 4.32 11.62
CA ASN A 77 -7.00 5.03 12.91
C ASN A 77 -6.37 4.24 14.07
N SER A 78 -5.81 3.05 13.79
CA SER A 78 -5.06 2.25 14.77
C SER A 78 -3.92 1.49 14.10
N GLU A 79 -2.88 1.19 14.87
CA GLU A 79 -1.75 0.35 14.42
C GLU A 79 -2.27 -1.00 13.90
N VAL A 80 -3.13 -1.67 14.68
CA VAL A 80 -3.62 -3.02 14.36
C VAL A 80 -4.35 -3.05 13.02
N GLN A 81 -5.26 -2.10 12.81
CA GLN A 81 -6.01 -2.03 11.55
C GLN A 81 -5.09 -1.74 10.37
N ALA A 82 -4.13 -0.82 10.53
CA ALA A 82 -3.18 -0.52 9.47
C ALA A 82 -2.31 -1.73 9.10
N ARG A 83 -1.86 -2.50 10.09
CA ARG A 83 -1.08 -3.72 9.83
C ARG A 83 -1.87 -4.75 9.04
N ILE A 84 -3.14 -4.98 9.40
CA ILE A 84 -4.00 -5.95 8.72
C ILE A 84 -4.35 -5.46 7.30
N ASP A 85 -4.86 -4.25 7.18
CA ASP A 85 -5.41 -3.72 5.94
C ASP A 85 -4.34 -3.28 4.94
N LEU A 86 -3.20 -2.75 5.41
CA LEU A 86 -2.10 -2.26 4.57
C LEU A 86 -0.92 -3.25 4.52
N ALA A 87 -1.11 -4.44 5.10
CA ALA A 87 -0.13 -5.51 5.12
C ALA A 87 1.26 -5.12 5.68
N ILE A 88 1.29 -4.20 6.65
CA ILE A 88 2.54 -3.66 7.21
C ILE A 88 3.10 -4.58 8.30
N LYS A 89 4.22 -5.23 8.02
CA LYS A 89 4.93 -6.07 9.00
C LYS A 89 5.41 -5.27 10.20
N LYS A 90 5.31 -5.86 11.39
CA LYS A 90 5.76 -5.24 12.66
C LYS A 90 7.28 -5.18 12.80
N TRP A 91 7.95 -6.20 12.30
CA TRP A 91 9.38 -6.42 12.50
C TRP A 91 10.09 -6.42 11.16
N TRP A 92 11.22 -5.72 11.10
CA TRP A 92 12.16 -5.90 10.00
C TRP A 92 12.89 -7.22 10.19
N VAL A 93 13.10 -7.93 9.08
CA VAL A 93 13.75 -9.24 9.10
C VAL A 93 14.98 -9.23 8.22
N ASN A 94 16.01 -9.96 8.66
CA ASN A 94 17.20 -10.24 7.88
C ASN A 94 16.86 -11.18 6.70
N PRO A 95 17.74 -11.31 5.69
CA PRO A 95 17.52 -12.24 4.58
C PRO A 95 17.34 -13.71 5.01
N ASN A 96 17.89 -14.10 6.17
CA ASN A 96 17.71 -15.43 6.78
C ASN A 96 16.36 -15.59 7.53
N GLY A 97 15.51 -14.56 7.54
CA GLY A 97 14.19 -14.56 8.17
C GLY A 97 14.16 -14.18 9.64
N GLU A 98 15.32 -13.99 10.28
CA GLU A 98 15.39 -13.59 11.68
C GLU A 98 15.00 -12.13 11.86
N ILE A 99 14.36 -11.79 13.00
CA ILE A 99 14.08 -10.41 13.36
C ILE A 99 15.40 -9.65 13.46
N ARG A 100 15.48 -8.52 12.77
CA ARG A 100 16.63 -7.64 12.82
C ARG A 100 16.71 -6.99 14.20
N ILE A 101 17.91 -6.98 14.78
CA ILE A 101 18.20 -6.33 16.07
C ILE A 101 19.19 -5.21 15.80
N THR A 102 18.91 -4.04 16.38
CA THR A 102 19.75 -2.84 16.38
C THR A 102 20.31 -2.62 17.80
N GLU A 103 21.20 -1.65 17.98
CA GLU A 103 21.68 -1.25 19.31
C GLU A 103 20.55 -0.79 20.25
N TYR A 104 19.41 -0.36 19.69
CA TYR A 104 18.22 0.07 20.41
C TYR A 104 17.17 -1.05 20.62
N GLY A 105 17.53 -2.29 20.27
CA GLY A 105 16.66 -3.47 20.37
C GLY A 105 16.08 -3.92 19.02
N THR A 106 14.94 -4.59 19.06
CA THR A 106 14.30 -5.16 17.86
C THR A 106 13.87 -4.07 16.88
N ASP A 107 14.24 -4.23 15.60
CA ASP A 107 13.97 -3.27 14.53
C ASP A 107 12.49 -3.32 14.14
N LYS A 108 11.76 -2.26 14.49
CA LYS A 108 10.29 -2.17 14.37
C LYS A 108 9.90 -1.23 13.26
N SER A 109 8.82 -1.58 12.55
CA SER A 109 8.06 -0.61 11.77
C SER A 109 7.11 0.14 12.71
N ILE A 110 7.51 1.34 13.14
CA ILE A 110 6.75 2.18 14.07
C ILE A 110 5.57 2.84 13.32
N LEU A 111 4.38 2.74 13.92
CA LEU A 111 3.11 3.22 13.38
C LEU A 111 2.32 3.92 14.51
N ASP A 112 2.78 5.10 14.91
CA ASP A 112 2.20 5.87 16.03
C ASP A 112 1.58 7.20 15.60
N THR A 113 1.76 7.60 14.35
CA THR A 113 1.32 8.90 13.84
C THR A 113 0.65 8.78 12.49
N LEU A 114 -0.51 9.44 12.34
CA LEU A 114 -1.16 9.68 11.06
C LEU A 114 -0.75 11.06 10.53
N TYR A 115 -0.29 11.08 9.28
CA TYR A 115 0.01 12.28 8.51
C TYR A 115 -0.98 12.43 7.38
N TYR A 116 -1.46 13.65 7.21
CA TYR A 116 -2.20 14.10 6.04
C TYR A 116 -1.25 14.97 5.22
N ILE A 117 -1.01 14.56 3.98
CA ILE A 117 -0.04 15.19 3.08
C ILE A 117 -0.75 15.54 1.78
N GLU A 118 -0.69 16.81 1.41
CA GLU A 118 -1.22 17.30 0.14
C GLU A 118 -0.18 17.02 -0.96
N PHE A 119 -0.62 16.43 -2.06
CA PHE A 119 0.22 16.20 -3.25
C PHE A 119 -0.41 16.82 -4.50
N PRO A 120 0.38 17.49 -5.36
CA PRO A 120 -0.12 18.02 -6.62
C PRO A 120 -0.41 16.91 -7.64
N LYS A 121 -1.14 17.25 -8.70
CA LYS A 121 -1.23 16.46 -9.93
C LYS A 121 0.08 16.58 -10.73
N GLY A 122 0.32 15.64 -11.65
CA GLY A 122 1.45 15.66 -12.59
C GLY A 122 2.75 15.08 -12.05
N ILE A 123 2.75 14.53 -10.83
CA ILE A 123 3.91 13.84 -10.24
C ILE A 123 3.78 12.32 -10.40
N PRO A 124 4.89 11.56 -10.43
CA PRO A 124 4.83 10.10 -10.51
C PRO A 124 4.06 9.51 -9.33
N LYS A 125 2.95 8.84 -9.61
CA LYS A 125 2.10 8.16 -8.62
C LYS A 125 1.45 6.95 -9.25
N TYR A 126 1.32 5.90 -8.45
CA TYR A 126 0.72 4.65 -8.89
C TYR A 126 -0.24 4.16 -7.82
N LYS A 127 -1.36 3.61 -8.23
CA LYS A 127 -2.39 3.11 -7.30
C LYS A 127 -2.79 1.69 -7.62
N GLY A 128 -3.18 0.98 -6.58
CA GLY A 128 -3.66 -0.39 -6.72
C GLY A 128 -3.99 -1.03 -5.38
N PRO A 129 -4.55 -2.24 -5.42
CA PRO A 129 -4.92 -3.00 -4.24
C PRO A 129 -3.70 -3.46 -3.43
N VAL A 130 -3.82 -3.53 -2.12
CA VAL A 130 -2.74 -3.99 -1.22
C VAL A 130 -2.53 -5.50 -1.38
N GLY A 131 -1.27 -5.88 -1.63
CA GLY A 131 -0.84 -7.27 -1.74
C GLY A 131 -0.67 -7.95 -0.39
N TYR A 132 -0.95 -9.25 -0.35
CA TYR A 132 -0.80 -10.08 0.84
C TYR A 132 0.67 -10.22 1.25
N GLN A 133 0.98 -10.06 2.54
CA GLN A 133 2.35 -10.15 3.08
C GLN A 133 2.57 -11.31 4.06
N GLY A 134 1.60 -12.23 4.17
CA GLY A 134 1.66 -13.40 5.05
C GLY A 134 0.95 -13.21 6.40
N GLY A 135 0.51 -14.31 7.01
CA GLY A 135 -0.14 -14.30 8.33
C GLY A 135 -1.35 -13.36 8.40
N LEU A 136 -1.35 -12.47 9.39
CA LEU A 136 -2.39 -11.47 9.66
C LEU A 136 -2.30 -10.22 8.77
N PHE A 137 -1.27 -10.09 7.92
CA PHE A 137 -1.03 -8.93 7.06
C PHE A 137 -1.75 -9.12 5.72
N LEU A 138 -3.07 -8.99 5.74
CA LEU A 138 -3.97 -9.47 4.70
C LEU A 138 -3.93 -8.63 3.42
N GLY A 139 -3.96 -7.30 3.55
CA GLY A 139 -4.22 -6.45 2.39
C GLY A 139 -5.60 -6.73 1.79
N GLY A 140 -5.68 -6.71 0.47
CA GLY A 140 -6.84 -7.19 -0.28
C GLY A 140 -7.27 -6.27 -1.42
N LEU A 141 -8.11 -6.81 -2.29
CA LEU A 141 -8.67 -6.08 -3.44
C LEU A 141 -9.54 -4.89 -3.05
N ASN A 142 -10.06 -4.85 -1.81
CA ASN A 142 -10.82 -3.74 -1.26
C ASN A 142 -9.97 -2.69 -0.53
N GLN A 143 -8.65 -2.90 -0.44
CA GLN A 143 -7.72 -1.98 0.20
C GLN A 143 -6.88 -1.29 -0.88
N GLU A 144 -7.24 -0.06 -1.26
CA GLU A 144 -6.44 0.72 -2.21
C GLU A 144 -5.29 1.44 -1.50
N GLN A 145 -4.11 1.40 -2.11
CA GLN A 145 -2.94 2.17 -1.69
C GLN A 145 -2.27 2.84 -2.89
N TYR A 146 -1.43 3.83 -2.57
CA TYR A 146 -0.68 4.62 -3.53
C TYR A 146 0.81 4.48 -3.24
N PHE A 147 1.57 4.22 -4.29
CA PHE A 147 3.02 4.33 -4.30
C PHE A 147 3.41 5.70 -4.88
N ILE A 148 4.12 6.49 -4.09
CA ILE A 148 4.64 7.81 -4.47
C ILE A 148 6.16 7.80 -4.25
N PRO A 149 6.97 7.62 -5.30
CA PRO A 149 8.42 7.69 -5.18
C PRO A 149 8.85 9.12 -4.82
N ASN A 150 9.89 9.25 -4.00
CA ASN A 150 10.47 10.54 -3.58
C ASN A 150 9.43 11.55 -3.08
N SER A 151 8.44 11.08 -2.33
CA SER A 151 7.28 11.88 -1.89
C SER A 151 7.64 13.19 -1.19
N LYS A 152 8.77 13.24 -0.47
CA LYS A 152 9.26 14.45 0.20
C LYS A 152 9.49 15.61 -0.77
N ASP A 153 9.83 15.33 -2.03
CA ASP A 153 10.13 16.36 -3.03
C ASP A 153 8.86 17.04 -3.55
N PHE A 154 7.68 16.48 -3.28
CA PHE A 154 6.40 16.93 -3.83
C PHE A 154 5.33 17.24 -2.78
N GLY A 155 5.41 16.63 -1.61
CA GLY A 155 4.33 16.62 -0.62
C GLY A 155 4.47 17.69 0.47
N GLU A 156 3.35 18.31 0.82
CA GLU A 156 3.25 19.24 1.95
C GLU A 156 2.47 18.58 3.09
N VAL A 157 3.09 18.47 4.28
CA VAL A 157 2.39 17.97 5.47
C VAL A 157 1.43 19.05 5.97
N ILE A 158 0.13 18.78 5.92
CA ILE A 158 -0.90 19.74 6.35
C ILE A 158 -1.43 19.46 7.76
N LYS A 159 -1.32 18.22 8.24
CA LYS A 159 -1.80 17.80 9.56
C LYS A 159 -1.12 16.51 10.00
N SER A 160 -0.83 16.40 11.31
CA SER A 160 -0.45 15.14 11.96
C SER A 160 -1.28 14.89 13.22
N CYS A 161 -1.54 13.62 13.52
CA CYS A 161 -2.25 13.17 14.71
C CYS A 161 -1.57 11.91 15.28
N PRO A 162 -1.30 11.85 16.59
CA PRO A 162 -0.97 10.58 17.24
C PRO A 162 -2.14 9.58 17.13
N ILE A 163 -1.82 8.29 17.03
CA ILE A 163 -2.77 7.19 17.06
C ILE A 163 -2.48 6.25 18.22
N LYS A 164 -3.52 5.49 18.60
CA LYS A 164 -3.47 4.53 19.71
C LYS A 164 -3.27 3.11 19.22
#